data_AF-A0A2A7HBT2-F1
#
_entry.id   AF-A0A2A7HBT2-F1
#
_cell.length_a   1.000
_cell.length_b   1.000
_cell.length_c   1.000
_cell.angle_alpha   90.00
_cell.angle_beta   90.00
_cell.angle_gamma   90.00
#
_symmetry.space_group_name_H-M   'P 1'
#
loop_
_entity.id
_entity.type
_entity.pdbx_description
1 polymer ?
#
loop_
_entity_poly.entity_id
_entity_poly.type
_entity_poly.pdbx_seq_one_letter_code
_entity_poly.pdbx_strand_id
1 'polypeptide(L)'
;MEARNLIMLSSWERSLELAYFNHRVITEINKTQQVNWLLVDLGLENVNEEEINEKLDQMLIAFNRLFKYKSVKQVHLGYFRMLDILKKGDRYHPRIHILVPMIKSYFQGRYYIKRDSWSSLWSRALGMEQGLYVKVKVMKAKEDRCEIPYEKLLNFREQESEPSFRESKIMTSRRLIGYSKLLKNVTDQLMGRNNFHFDMDKFCIDDSVASHAFINMLQWYPGLREEEKNPLVK
;
A
#
# COMPACT_ATOMS: atom_id res chain seq x y z
N MET A 1 -18.61 -0.43 35.04
CA MET A 1 -17.67 -1.12 34.13
C MET A 1 -18.13 -0.80 32.72
N GLU A 2 -17.67 0.32 32.17
CA GLU A 2 -18.16 0.83 30.89
C GLU A 2 -17.74 -0.09 29.75
N ALA A 3 -18.72 -0.64 29.05
CA ALA A 3 -18.51 -1.27 27.77
C ALA A 3 -17.90 -0.21 26.84
N ARG A 4 -16.61 -0.34 26.53
CA ARG A 4 -15.98 0.44 25.47
C ARG A 4 -16.77 0.18 24.19
N ASN A 5 -17.51 1.18 23.72
CA ASN A 5 -18.22 1.14 22.45
C ASN A 5 -17.24 0.74 21.35
N LEU A 6 -17.28 -0.53 20.95
CA LEU A 6 -16.58 -1.03 19.76
C LEU A 6 -17.40 -0.55 18.57
N ILE A 7 -17.12 0.67 18.10
CA ILE A 7 -17.66 1.17 16.85
C ILE A 7 -17.06 0.30 15.74
N MET A 8 -17.91 -0.47 15.06
CA MET A 8 -17.54 -1.14 13.83
C MET A 8 -17.36 -0.08 12.75
N LEU A 9 -16.11 0.36 12.56
CA LEU A 9 -15.77 1.33 11.52
C LEU A 9 -16.24 0.84 10.14
N SER A 10 -16.79 1.75 9.35
CA SER A 10 -17.09 1.57 7.93
C SER A 10 -15.83 1.22 7.12
N SER A 11 -16.00 0.75 5.88
CA SER A 11 -14.89 0.35 5.01
C SER A 11 -13.91 1.50 4.72
N TRP A 12 -14.42 2.73 4.61
CA TRP A 12 -13.61 3.91 4.32
C TRP A 12 -12.87 4.40 5.56
N GLU A 13 -13.49 4.37 6.75
CA GLU A 13 -12.83 4.75 8.01
C GLU A 13 -11.62 3.84 8.27
N ARG A 14 -11.80 2.52 8.17
CA ARG A 14 -10.68 1.56 8.32
C ARG A 14 -9.55 1.82 7.33
N SER A 15 -9.90 2.19 6.11
CA SER A 15 -8.94 2.52 5.05
C SER A 15 -8.15 3.77 5.39
N LEU A 16 -8.84 4.80 5.90
CA LEU A 16 -8.24 6.06 6.32
C LEU A 16 -7.35 5.89 7.56
N GLU A 17 -7.81 5.14 8.56
CA GLU A 17 -7.01 4.80 9.74
C GLU A 17 -5.73 4.08 9.36
N LEU A 18 -5.78 3.16 8.40
CA LEU A 18 -4.61 2.44 7.94
C LEU A 18 -3.65 3.31 7.15
N ALA A 19 -4.15 4.23 6.31
CA ALA A 19 -3.32 5.23 5.64
C ALA A 19 -2.59 6.10 6.67
N TYR A 20 -3.30 6.56 7.70
CA TYR A 20 -2.74 7.33 8.80
C TYR A 20 -1.73 6.53 9.63
N PHE A 21 -2.01 5.26 9.88
CA PHE A 21 -1.08 4.39 10.58
C PHE A 21 0.25 4.26 9.82
N ASN A 22 0.18 4.08 8.50
CA ASN A 22 1.38 4.02 7.67
C ASN A 22 2.12 5.36 7.62
N HIS A 23 1.41 6.48 7.63
CA HIS A 23 2.04 7.79 7.80
C HIS A 23 2.89 7.82 9.07
N ARG A 24 2.31 7.44 10.23
CA ARG A 24 3.04 7.40 11.51
C ARG A 24 4.23 6.46 11.48
N VAL A 25 4.08 5.26 10.90
CA VAL A 25 5.18 4.29 10.74
C VAL A 25 6.34 4.89 9.94
N ILE A 26 6.06 5.57 8.82
CA ILE A 26 7.08 6.24 8.01
C ILE A 26 7.78 7.33 8.81
N THR A 27 7.01 8.18 9.52
CA THR A 27 7.55 9.24 10.37
C THR A 27 8.52 8.70 11.43
N GLU A 28 8.15 7.63 12.14
CA GLU A 28 9.02 7.05 13.17
C GLU A 28 10.28 6.41 12.57
N ILE A 29 10.20 5.82 11.39
CA ILE A 29 11.38 5.35 10.64
C ILE A 29 12.28 6.53 10.29
N ASN A 30 11.73 7.61 9.72
CA ASN A 30 12.51 8.76 9.25
C ASN A 30 13.18 9.53 10.41
N LYS A 31 12.58 9.53 11.61
CA LYS A 31 13.20 10.11 12.84
C LYS A 31 14.44 9.34 13.29
N THR A 32 14.50 8.05 13.03
CA THR A 32 15.54 7.16 13.58
C THR A 32 16.56 6.69 12.54
N GLN A 33 16.23 6.78 11.25
CA GLN A 33 17.00 6.18 10.16
C GLN A 33 16.96 7.03 8.90
N GLN A 34 18.11 7.21 8.27
CA GLN A 34 18.17 7.79 6.92
C GLN A 34 17.96 6.69 5.88
N VAL A 35 16.84 6.75 5.17
CA VAL A 35 16.44 5.77 4.16
C VAL A 35 15.95 6.46 2.89
N ASN A 36 15.95 5.73 1.77
CA ASN A 36 15.36 6.20 0.53
C ASN A 36 14.05 5.47 0.28
N TRP A 37 12.93 6.17 0.21
CA TRP A 37 11.65 5.53 0.01
C TRP A 37 11.28 5.38 -1.47
N LEU A 38 10.82 4.19 -1.85
CA LEU A 38 10.16 3.96 -3.13
C LEU A 38 8.70 3.55 -2.91
N LEU A 39 7.88 3.99 -3.87
CA LEU A 39 6.59 3.42 -4.20
C LEU A 39 6.78 2.47 -5.37
N VAL A 40 6.43 1.20 -5.19
CA VAL A 40 6.48 0.19 -6.24
C VAL A 40 5.11 -0.44 -6.38
N ASP A 41 4.55 -0.41 -7.58
CA ASP A 41 3.34 -1.14 -7.92
C ASP A 41 3.72 -2.29 -8.85
N LEU A 42 3.34 -3.51 -8.46
CA LEU A 42 3.50 -4.72 -9.26
C LEU A 42 2.13 -5.30 -9.58
N GLY A 43 1.88 -5.75 -10.80
CA GLY A 43 0.54 -6.21 -11.16
C GLY A 43 0.46 -6.97 -12.47
N LEU A 44 -0.79 -7.25 -12.84
CA LEU A 44 -1.18 -7.84 -14.12
C LEU A 44 -2.30 -7.01 -14.77
N GLU A 45 -2.30 -6.93 -16.09
CA GLU A 45 -3.34 -6.28 -16.89
C GLU A 45 -4.31 -7.29 -17.49
N ASN A 46 -5.58 -6.89 -17.62
CA ASN A 46 -6.61 -7.57 -18.40
C ASN A 46 -6.92 -9.03 -17.99
N VAL A 47 -6.85 -9.34 -16.69
CA VAL A 47 -7.15 -10.67 -16.15
C VAL A 47 -8.65 -10.97 -16.23
N ASN A 48 -9.00 -12.18 -16.67
CA ASN A 48 -10.39 -12.64 -16.72
C ASN A 48 -10.95 -12.94 -15.32
N GLU A 49 -12.28 -12.96 -15.16
CA GLU A 49 -12.93 -13.29 -13.89
C GLU A 49 -12.59 -14.71 -13.43
N GLU A 50 -12.50 -15.66 -14.36
CA GLU A 50 -12.26 -17.07 -14.08
C GLU A 50 -10.86 -17.32 -13.54
N GLU A 51 -9.89 -16.48 -13.91
CA GLU A 51 -8.48 -16.63 -13.59
C GLU A 51 -8.04 -15.79 -12.38
N ILE A 52 -8.87 -14.85 -11.92
CA ILE A 52 -8.45 -13.80 -10.97
C ILE A 52 -7.90 -14.39 -9.66
N ASN A 53 -8.56 -15.39 -9.09
CA ASN A 53 -8.12 -15.99 -7.83
C ASN A 53 -6.74 -16.66 -7.98
N GLU A 54 -6.54 -17.43 -9.05
CA GLU A 54 -5.26 -18.08 -9.32
C GLU A 54 -4.15 -17.04 -9.56
N LYS A 55 -4.44 -16.00 -10.35
CA LYS A 55 -3.48 -14.92 -10.62
C LYS A 55 -3.07 -14.16 -9.36
N LEU A 56 -4.00 -13.91 -8.42
CA LEU A 56 -3.68 -13.29 -7.14
C LEU A 56 -2.71 -14.14 -6.32
N ASP A 57 -2.89 -15.46 -6.28
CA ASP A 57 -1.98 -16.36 -5.56
C ASP A 57 -0.60 -16.41 -6.21
N GLN A 58 -0.55 -16.54 -7.54
CA GLN A 58 0.70 -16.47 -8.31
C GLN A 58 1.45 -15.16 -8.04
N MET A 59 0.74 -14.03 -8.02
CA MET A 59 1.31 -12.72 -7.73
C MET A 59 1.90 -12.64 -6.32
N LEU A 60 1.21 -13.16 -5.29
CA LEU A 60 1.73 -13.15 -3.92
C LEU A 60 2.98 -14.05 -3.77
N ILE A 61 3.00 -15.21 -4.42
CA ILE A 61 4.17 -16.10 -4.46
C ILE A 61 5.34 -15.41 -5.19
N ALA A 62 5.08 -14.81 -6.35
CA ALA A 62 6.07 -14.07 -7.11
C ALA A 62 6.62 -12.88 -6.33
N PHE A 63 5.77 -12.13 -5.62
CA PHE A 63 6.19 -11.02 -4.76
C PHE A 63 7.18 -11.50 -3.70
N ASN A 64 6.87 -12.60 -3.01
CA ASN A 64 7.77 -13.19 -2.01
C ASN A 64 9.10 -13.65 -2.63
N ARG A 65 9.08 -14.17 -3.87
CA ARG A 65 10.28 -14.56 -4.62
C ARG A 65 11.12 -13.34 -5.01
N LEU A 66 10.49 -12.27 -5.52
CA LEU A 66 11.15 -11.05 -5.95
C LEU A 66 11.96 -10.41 -4.81
N PHE A 67 11.36 -10.28 -3.63
CA PHE A 67 12.04 -9.69 -2.46
C PHE A 67 13.13 -10.59 -1.86
N LYS A 68 13.25 -11.84 -2.31
CA LYS A 68 14.37 -12.75 -1.98
C LYS A 68 15.52 -12.68 -2.98
N TYR A 69 15.34 -12.10 -4.17
CA TYR A 69 16.44 -11.94 -5.13
C TYR A 69 17.56 -11.09 -4.54
N LYS A 70 18.81 -11.50 -4.74
CA LYS A 70 20.00 -10.85 -4.16
C LYS A 70 20.03 -9.33 -4.42
N SER A 71 19.71 -8.92 -5.65
CA SER A 71 19.68 -7.51 -6.06
C SER A 71 18.69 -6.67 -5.24
N VAL A 72 17.53 -7.24 -4.88
CA VAL A 72 16.49 -6.57 -4.08
C VAL A 72 16.77 -6.74 -2.59
N LYS A 73 17.04 -7.98 -2.14
CA LYS A 73 17.26 -8.36 -0.73
C LYS A 73 18.33 -7.51 -0.05
N GLN A 74 19.39 -7.17 -0.77
CA GLN A 74 20.53 -6.40 -0.23
C GLN A 74 20.24 -4.90 -0.07
N VAL A 75 19.19 -4.37 -0.72
CA VAL A 75 18.89 -2.92 -0.72
C VAL A 75 17.64 -2.54 0.04
N HIS A 76 16.65 -3.44 0.18
CA HIS A 76 15.43 -3.14 0.92
C HIS A 76 15.55 -3.43 2.42
N LEU A 77 15.04 -2.51 3.24
CA LEU A 77 15.04 -2.61 4.71
C LEU A 77 13.74 -3.22 5.26
N GLY A 78 12.76 -3.45 4.41
CA GLY A 78 11.44 -3.98 4.76
C GLY A 78 10.45 -3.61 3.67
N TYR A 79 9.16 -3.73 3.96
CA TYR A 79 8.11 -3.11 3.16
C TYR A 79 6.79 -3.08 3.93
N PHE A 80 5.89 -2.22 3.48
CA PHE A 80 4.45 -2.41 3.57
C PHE A 80 3.97 -2.82 2.18
N ARG A 81 3.03 -3.76 2.12
CA ARG A 81 2.31 -4.08 0.89
C ARG A 81 0.80 -4.11 1.09
N MET A 82 0.08 -3.74 0.06
CA MET A 82 -1.36 -3.92 -0.06
C MET A 82 -1.71 -4.60 -1.38
N LEU A 83 -2.47 -5.68 -1.30
CA LEU A 83 -3.09 -6.30 -2.48
C LEU A 83 -4.37 -5.53 -2.79
N ASP A 84 -4.47 -5.09 -4.03
CA ASP A 84 -5.56 -4.32 -4.58
C ASP A 84 -6.05 -4.95 -5.88
N ILE A 85 -7.33 -4.77 -6.17
CA ILE A 85 -7.97 -5.25 -7.38
C ILE A 85 -8.68 -4.04 -7.96
N LEU A 86 -8.49 -3.82 -9.26
CA LEU A 86 -9.21 -2.82 -10.04
C LEU A 86 -10.03 -3.56 -11.10
N LYS A 87 -11.23 -3.09 -11.42
CA LYS A 87 -12.03 -3.63 -12.52
C LYS A 87 -12.31 -2.51 -13.52
N LYS A 88 -12.12 -2.80 -14.81
CA LYS A 88 -12.45 -1.89 -15.92
C LYS A 88 -13.21 -2.68 -16.97
N GLY A 89 -14.48 -2.37 -17.17
CA GLY A 89 -15.39 -3.22 -17.93
C GLY A 89 -15.41 -4.64 -17.34
N ASP A 90 -15.15 -5.64 -18.19
CA ASP A 90 -15.17 -7.05 -17.80
C ASP A 90 -13.79 -7.60 -17.36
N ARG A 91 -12.77 -6.73 -17.28
CA ARG A 91 -11.39 -7.13 -17.00
C ARG A 91 -10.92 -6.67 -15.63
N TYR A 92 -10.13 -7.52 -14.97
CA TYR A 92 -9.49 -7.24 -13.70
C TYR A 92 -8.02 -6.84 -13.88
N HIS A 93 -7.57 -5.94 -13.00
CA HIS A 93 -6.23 -5.37 -13.02
C HIS A 93 -5.65 -5.42 -11.59
N PRO A 94 -5.23 -6.61 -11.12
CA PRO A 94 -4.72 -6.76 -9.76
C PRO A 94 -3.37 -6.03 -9.58
N ARG A 95 -3.18 -5.44 -8.41
CA ARG A 95 -2.00 -4.65 -8.04
C ARG A 95 -1.50 -5.04 -6.64
N ILE A 96 -0.20 -5.00 -6.46
CA ILE A 96 0.46 -5.01 -5.16
C ILE A 96 1.13 -3.65 -5.03
N HIS A 97 0.54 -2.77 -4.23
CA HIS A 97 1.11 -1.48 -3.87
C HIS A 97 2.13 -1.68 -2.76
N ILE A 98 3.32 -1.11 -2.91
CA ILE A 98 4.44 -1.36 -2.01
C ILE A 98 5.09 -0.04 -1.60
N LEU A 99 5.17 0.18 -0.28
CA LEU A 99 6.03 1.18 0.33
C LEU A 99 7.29 0.48 0.81
N VAL A 100 8.44 0.83 0.24
CA VAL A 100 9.69 0.15 0.53
C VAL A 100 10.81 1.15 0.88
N PRO A 101 11.31 1.12 2.13
CA PRO A 101 12.51 1.86 2.50
C PRO A 101 13.73 1.10 2.00
N MET A 102 14.55 1.79 1.23
CA MET A 102 15.83 1.33 0.73
C MET A 102 16.96 1.90 1.60
N ILE A 103 18.09 1.19 1.61
CA ILE A 103 19.33 1.66 2.27
C ILE A 103 19.71 3.08 1.84
N LYS A 104 20.40 3.83 2.72
CA LYS A 104 20.89 5.19 2.45
C LYS A 104 21.68 5.29 1.14
N SER A 105 22.48 4.27 0.82
CA SER A 105 23.30 4.20 -0.39
C SER A 105 22.55 3.70 -1.63
N TYR A 106 21.20 3.64 -1.63
CA TYR A 106 20.43 3.05 -2.73
C TYR A 106 20.72 3.69 -4.10
N PHE A 107 20.84 5.02 -4.15
CA PHE A 107 21.15 5.75 -5.37
C PHE A 107 22.65 5.78 -5.71
N GLN A 108 23.49 5.02 -5.00
CA GLN A 108 24.94 4.98 -5.21
C GLN A 108 25.32 3.77 -6.07
N GLY A 109 25.55 4.02 -7.36
CA GLY A 109 26.16 3.06 -8.30
C GLY A 109 25.48 1.69 -8.32
N ARG A 110 26.20 0.67 -7.81
CA ARG A 110 25.84 -0.75 -7.91
C ARG A 110 24.55 -1.18 -7.19
N TYR A 111 24.00 -0.36 -6.31
CA TYR A 111 22.78 -0.69 -5.55
C TYR A 111 21.51 -0.24 -6.25
N TYR A 112 21.59 0.72 -7.18
CA TYR A 112 20.41 1.28 -7.79
C TYR A 112 19.76 0.28 -8.75
N ILE A 113 18.49 -0.01 -8.52
CA ILE A 113 17.69 -0.87 -9.42
C ILE A 113 16.94 0.04 -10.38
N LYS A 114 17.35 0.02 -11.65
CA LYS A 114 16.69 0.78 -12.72
C LYS A 114 15.24 0.30 -12.91
N ARG A 115 14.39 1.18 -13.45
CA ARG A 115 12.97 0.87 -13.71
C ARG A 115 12.80 -0.42 -14.53
N ASP A 116 13.54 -0.56 -15.63
CA ASP A 116 13.40 -1.74 -16.50
C ASP A 116 13.84 -3.02 -15.79
N SER A 117 14.82 -2.92 -14.88
CA SER A 117 15.23 -4.05 -14.04
C SER A 117 14.10 -4.50 -13.12
N TRP A 118 13.24 -3.61 -12.62
CA TRP A 118 12.05 -4.03 -11.85
C TRP A 118 11.08 -4.84 -12.70
N SER A 119 10.83 -4.44 -13.95
CA SER A 119 10.01 -5.21 -14.90
C SER A 119 10.59 -6.60 -15.16
N SER A 120 11.89 -6.70 -15.45
CA SER A 120 12.55 -8.00 -15.66
C SER A 120 12.55 -8.87 -14.40
N LEU A 121 12.75 -8.28 -13.22
CA LEU A 121 12.68 -9.01 -11.95
C LEU A 121 11.25 -9.50 -11.67
N TRP A 122 10.23 -8.70 -11.98
CA TRP A 122 8.83 -9.09 -11.81
C TRP A 122 8.43 -10.20 -12.77
N SER A 123 8.77 -10.05 -14.05
CA SER A 123 8.59 -11.07 -15.08
C SER A 123 9.22 -12.40 -14.65
N ARG A 124 10.50 -12.37 -14.25
CA ARG A 124 11.22 -13.56 -13.77
C ARG A 124 10.60 -14.15 -12.51
N ALA A 125 10.07 -13.31 -11.62
CA ALA A 125 9.45 -13.77 -10.40
C ALA A 125 8.10 -14.45 -10.65
N LEU A 126 7.33 -13.98 -11.63
CA LEU A 126 6.07 -14.61 -12.06
C LEU A 126 6.29 -15.82 -12.97
N GLY A 127 7.37 -15.82 -13.77
CA GLY A 127 7.57 -16.80 -14.83
C GLY A 127 6.76 -16.51 -16.10
N MET A 128 6.45 -15.23 -16.37
CA MET A 128 5.71 -14.80 -17.57
C MET A 128 6.18 -13.41 -18.04
N GLU A 129 5.92 -13.09 -19.30
CA GLU A 129 6.40 -11.84 -19.93
C GLU A 129 5.27 -10.88 -20.37
N GLN A 130 4.08 -11.40 -20.63
CA GLN A 130 2.95 -10.62 -21.13
C GLN A 130 2.03 -10.15 -20.01
N GLY A 131 1.30 -9.06 -20.25
CA GLY A 131 0.28 -8.56 -19.32
C GLY A 131 0.86 -8.07 -17.98
N LEU A 132 2.16 -7.79 -17.88
CA LEU A 132 2.78 -7.31 -16.65
C LEU A 132 2.51 -5.82 -16.45
N TYR A 133 2.28 -5.42 -15.19
CA TYR A 133 2.25 -4.02 -14.78
C TYR A 133 3.36 -3.75 -13.76
N VAL A 134 4.19 -2.75 -14.03
CA VAL A 134 5.23 -2.27 -13.10
C VAL A 134 5.31 -0.75 -13.14
N LYS A 135 5.20 -0.13 -11.95
CA LYS A 135 5.43 1.29 -11.75
C LYS A 135 6.36 1.49 -10.56
N VAL A 136 7.36 2.34 -10.72
CA VAL A 136 8.33 2.66 -9.66
C VAL A 136 8.45 4.17 -9.57
N LYS A 137 8.28 4.70 -8.35
CA LYS A 137 8.41 6.13 -8.06
C LYS A 137 9.27 6.32 -6.82
N VAL A 138 10.25 7.21 -6.92
CA VAL A 138 11.03 7.67 -5.77
C VAL A 138 10.19 8.70 -5.02
N MET A 139 10.05 8.53 -3.70
CA MET A 139 9.48 9.57 -2.84
C MET A 139 10.62 10.50 -2.40
N LYS A 140 10.59 11.73 -2.89
CA LYS A 140 11.53 12.77 -2.48
C LYS A 140 10.92 13.53 -1.31
N ALA A 141 11.72 13.82 -0.30
CA ALA A 141 11.38 14.87 0.64
C ALA A 141 11.31 16.19 -0.16
N LYS A 142 10.16 16.85 -0.15
CA LYS A 142 10.05 18.25 -0.59
C LYS A 142 10.30 19.16 0.61
N GLU A 143 10.88 20.33 0.36
CA GLU A 143 11.03 21.40 1.36
C GLU A 143 9.67 22.02 1.72
N ASP A 144 8.72 22.02 0.78
CA ASP A 144 7.35 22.47 1.02
C ASP A 144 6.53 21.41 1.76
N ARG A 145 5.72 21.88 2.72
CA ARG A 145 4.70 21.06 3.39
C ARG A 145 3.82 20.42 2.33
N CYS A 146 3.66 19.10 2.41
CA CYS A 146 2.66 18.44 1.58
C CYS A 146 1.30 18.78 2.18
N GLU A 147 0.54 19.65 1.51
CA GLU A 147 -0.84 19.92 1.90
C GLU A 147 -1.64 18.63 1.74
N ILE A 148 -2.06 18.07 2.87
CA ILE A 148 -3.03 16.99 2.86
C ILE A 148 -4.37 17.67 2.55
N PRO A 149 -5.09 17.22 1.53
CA PRO A 149 -6.36 17.84 1.17
C PRO A 149 -7.39 17.55 2.26
N TYR A 150 -7.44 18.40 3.28
CA TYR A 150 -8.33 18.28 4.44
C TYR A 150 -9.79 18.26 4.00
N GLU A 151 -10.14 19.04 2.98
CA GLU A 151 -11.45 19.02 2.34
C GLU A 151 -11.82 17.62 1.79
N LYS A 152 -10.87 16.91 1.16
CA LYS A 152 -11.13 15.52 0.71
C LYS A 152 -11.36 14.58 1.89
N LEU A 153 -10.68 14.81 3.02
CA LEU A 153 -10.87 14.01 4.24
C LEU A 153 -12.22 14.29 4.91
N LEU A 154 -12.69 15.55 4.88
CA LEU A 154 -14.01 15.94 5.34
C LEU A 154 -15.12 15.33 4.47
N ASN A 155 -14.96 15.33 3.14
CA ASN A 155 -15.94 14.75 2.22
C ASN A 155 -16.17 13.24 2.46
N PHE A 156 -15.17 12.50 2.93
CA PHE A 156 -15.37 11.09 3.34
C PHE A 156 -16.21 10.95 4.61
N ARG A 157 -16.09 11.91 5.55
CA ARG A 157 -16.84 11.91 6.82
C ARG A 157 -18.34 12.13 6.61
N GLU A 158 -18.73 12.79 5.53
CA GLU A 158 -20.13 13.06 5.17
C GLU A 158 -20.77 11.95 4.31
N GLN A 159 -19.97 10.98 3.83
CA GLN A 159 -20.50 9.79 3.15
C GLN A 159 -21.00 8.75 4.15
N GLU A 160 -22.30 8.80 4.46
CA GLU A 160 -23.02 7.64 5.00
C GLU A 160 -23.09 6.55 3.92
N SER A 161 -22.19 5.56 3.96
CA SER A 161 -22.28 4.39 3.09
C SER A 161 -23.09 3.30 3.80
N GLU A 162 -24.31 3.04 3.33
CA GLU A 162 -25.01 1.79 3.66
C GLU A 162 -24.14 0.60 3.22
N PRO A 163 -23.96 -0.44 4.06
CA PRO A 163 -23.21 -1.62 3.67
C PRO A 163 -23.95 -2.38 2.57
N SER A 164 -23.56 -2.18 1.30
CA SER A 164 -24.04 -3.01 0.20
C SER A 164 -23.38 -4.40 0.28
N PHE A 165 -24.07 -5.36 0.87
CA PHE A 165 -23.67 -6.77 0.79
C PHE A 165 -23.93 -7.29 -0.62
N ARG A 166 -22.88 -7.63 -1.36
CA ARG A 166 -22.98 -8.31 -2.66
C ARG A 166 -21.99 -9.47 -2.68
N GLU A 167 -22.42 -10.59 -3.26
CA GLU A 167 -21.57 -11.77 -3.41
C GLU A 167 -20.40 -11.47 -4.34
N SER A 168 -19.17 -11.45 -3.81
CA SER A 168 -17.95 -11.41 -4.62
C SER A 168 -17.44 -12.82 -4.88
N LYS A 169 -17.23 -13.20 -6.14
CA LYS A 169 -16.54 -14.46 -6.50
C LYS A 169 -15.03 -14.46 -6.16
N ILE A 170 -14.49 -13.30 -5.76
CA ILE A 170 -13.10 -13.16 -5.32
C ILE A 170 -12.99 -13.70 -3.90
N MET A 171 -12.12 -14.70 -3.70
CA MET A 171 -11.88 -15.25 -2.37
C MET A 171 -11.06 -14.26 -1.53
N THR A 172 -11.64 -13.80 -0.42
CA THR A 172 -11.07 -12.78 0.46
C THR A 172 -10.14 -13.32 1.55
N SER A 173 -9.86 -14.63 1.57
CA SER A 173 -8.98 -15.27 2.57
C SER A 173 -7.52 -14.81 2.51
N ARG A 174 -7.13 -14.11 1.43
CA ARG A 174 -5.78 -13.60 1.24
C ARG A 174 -5.48 -12.49 2.21
N ARG A 175 -4.27 -12.53 2.79
CA ARG A 175 -3.73 -11.41 3.58
C ARG A 175 -3.52 -10.19 2.67
N LEU A 176 -4.49 -9.28 2.68
CA LEU A 176 -4.49 -8.05 1.88
C LEU A 176 -3.30 -7.16 2.23
N ILE A 177 -3.02 -6.98 3.53
CA ILE A 177 -1.98 -6.08 4.04
C ILE A 177 -0.84 -6.86 4.69
N GLY A 178 0.40 -6.53 4.35
CA GLY A 178 1.59 -7.16 4.91
C GLY A 178 2.68 -6.16 5.27
N TYR A 179 3.30 -6.35 6.43
CA TYR A 179 4.50 -5.62 6.87
C TYR A 179 5.68 -6.59 6.97
N SER A 180 6.89 -6.11 6.67
CA SER A 180 8.12 -6.90 6.71
C SER A 180 9.30 -6.12 7.30
N LYS A 181 10.17 -6.85 8.02
CA LYS A 181 11.42 -6.36 8.62
C LYS A 181 11.22 -5.03 9.37
N LEU A 182 11.88 -3.95 8.93
CA LEU A 182 11.85 -2.64 9.57
C LEU A 182 10.43 -2.15 9.85
N LEU A 183 9.54 -2.14 8.85
CA LEU A 183 8.19 -1.65 9.06
C LEU A 183 7.41 -2.55 10.01
N LYS A 184 7.63 -3.87 9.96
CA LYS A 184 7.00 -4.78 10.93
C LYS A 184 7.42 -4.44 12.35
N ASN A 185 8.71 -4.24 12.59
CA ASN A 185 9.23 -3.91 13.91
C ASN A 185 8.65 -2.60 14.45
N VAL A 186 8.60 -1.55 13.62
CA VAL A 186 8.03 -0.25 14.01
C VAL A 186 6.53 -0.36 14.24
N THR A 187 5.80 -1.08 13.38
CA THR A 187 4.38 -1.37 13.53
C THR A 187 4.09 -2.11 14.84
N ASP A 188 4.85 -3.15 15.18
CA ASP A 188 4.68 -3.91 16.43
C ASP A 188 4.95 -3.02 17.66
N GLN A 189 5.95 -2.16 17.61
CA GLN A 189 6.26 -1.20 18.68
C GLN A 189 5.16 -0.16 18.87
N LEU A 190 4.59 0.38 17.78
CA LEU A 190 3.50 1.35 17.83
C LEU A 190 2.21 0.71 18.38
N MET A 191 1.89 -0.51 17.97
CA MET A 191 0.71 -1.23 18.47
C MET A 191 0.85 -1.64 19.94
N GLY A 192 2.07 -1.98 20.41
CA GLY A 192 2.32 -2.39 21.80
C GLY A 192 2.23 -1.26 22.84
N ARG A 193 2.20 0.02 22.43
CA ARG A 193 2.14 1.18 23.36
C ARG A 193 0.73 1.59 23.80
N ASN A 194 -0.31 0.82 23.46
CA ASN A 194 -1.75 1.03 23.70
C ASN A 194 -2.43 2.19 22.95
N ASN A 195 -3.59 1.83 22.37
CA ASN A 195 -4.56 2.59 21.57
C ASN A 195 -3.98 3.57 20.55
N PHE A 196 -3.63 3.03 19.38
CA PHE A 196 -3.67 3.83 18.15
C PHE A 196 -5.11 4.32 17.95
N HIS A 197 -5.36 5.55 18.38
CA HIS A 197 -6.58 6.27 18.04
C HIS A 197 -6.26 7.14 16.84
N PHE A 198 -7.10 7.06 15.82
CA PHE A 198 -7.04 7.98 14.70
C PHE A 198 -7.31 9.39 15.21
N ASP A 199 -6.25 10.17 15.31
CA ASP A 199 -6.29 11.55 15.78
C ASP A 199 -5.81 12.43 14.63
N MET A 200 -6.78 13.04 13.96
CA MET A 200 -6.58 13.94 12.83
C MET A 200 -5.73 15.16 13.20
N ASP A 201 -5.84 15.64 14.44
CA ASP A 201 -5.10 16.82 14.90
C ASP A 201 -3.62 16.49 15.17
N LYS A 202 -3.28 15.21 15.35
CA LYS A 202 -1.91 14.71 15.50
C LYS A 202 -1.26 14.27 14.19
N PHE A 203 -1.83 14.65 13.05
CA PHE A 203 -1.21 14.39 11.76
C PHE A 203 0.16 15.09 11.68
N CYS A 204 1.22 14.31 11.50
CA CYS A 204 2.60 14.81 11.51
C CYS A 204 2.96 15.38 10.13
N ILE A 205 2.36 16.53 9.81
CA ILE A 205 2.45 17.21 8.50
C ILE A 205 3.86 17.60 8.08
N ASP A 206 4.83 17.58 9.00
CA ASP A 206 6.21 17.98 8.73
C ASP A 206 7.03 16.89 8.02
N ASP A 207 6.56 15.64 7.99
CA ASP A 207 7.21 14.58 7.21
C ASP A 207 6.62 14.53 5.79
N SER A 208 7.29 15.18 4.85
CA SER A 208 6.83 15.26 3.46
C SER A 208 6.78 13.90 2.75
N VAL A 209 7.62 12.93 3.15
CA VAL A 209 7.59 11.58 2.58
C VAL A 209 6.39 10.80 3.11
N ALA A 210 6.14 10.85 4.41
CA ALA A 210 4.97 10.23 5.03
C ALA A 210 3.67 10.83 4.48
N SER A 211 3.63 12.15 4.30
CA SER A 211 2.47 12.87 3.72
C SER A 211 2.24 12.46 2.26
N HIS A 212 3.31 12.37 1.46
CA HIS A 212 3.20 11.89 0.08
C HIS A 212 2.72 10.43 0.03
N ALA A 213 3.21 9.56 0.90
CA ALA A 213 2.74 8.18 1.01
C ALA A 213 1.24 8.12 1.35
N PHE A 214 0.80 8.89 2.34
CA PHE A 214 -0.60 9.00 2.74
C PHE A 214 -1.50 9.37 1.55
N ILE A 215 -1.15 10.41 0.78
CA ILE A 215 -1.92 10.84 -0.40
C ILE A 215 -2.00 9.73 -1.46
N ASN A 216 -0.92 8.96 -1.67
CA ASN A 216 -0.97 7.83 -2.61
C ASN A 216 -1.86 6.70 -2.08
N MET A 217 -1.81 6.44 -0.78
CA MET A 217 -2.62 5.41 -0.13
C MET A 217 -4.12 5.69 -0.21
N LEU A 218 -4.56 6.96 -0.19
CA LEU A 218 -5.98 7.31 -0.42
C LEU A 218 -6.51 6.76 -1.76
N GLN A 219 -5.64 6.58 -2.76
CA GLN A 219 -6.00 6.01 -4.06
C GLN A 219 -5.92 4.47 -4.09
N TRP A 220 -5.41 3.82 -3.05
CA TRP A 220 -5.23 2.36 -2.99
C TRP A 220 -6.42 1.65 -2.35
N TYR A 221 -7.13 2.33 -1.48
CA TYR A 221 -8.23 1.73 -0.74
C TYR A 221 -9.53 1.80 -1.52
N PRO A 222 -10.19 0.66 -1.79
CA PRO A 222 -11.49 0.64 -2.45
C PRO A 222 -12.51 1.57 -1.79
N GLY A 223 -12.54 1.62 -0.45
CA GLY A 223 -13.45 2.49 0.30
C GLY A 223 -13.17 3.99 0.18
N LEU A 224 -12.02 4.39 -0.38
CA LEU A 224 -11.64 5.80 -0.59
C LEU A 224 -11.57 6.19 -2.07
N ARG A 225 -11.94 5.27 -2.97
CA ARG A 225 -11.97 5.50 -4.42
C ARG A 225 -13.34 5.99 -4.87
N GLU A 226 -13.34 6.77 -5.95
CA GLU A 226 -14.52 7.00 -6.77
C GLU A 226 -15.10 5.65 -7.26
N GLU A 227 -16.44 5.53 -7.29
CA GLU A 227 -17.15 4.27 -7.54
C GLU A 227 -16.71 3.55 -8.82
N GLU A 228 -16.42 4.28 -9.90
CA GLU A 228 -15.98 3.75 -11.20
C GLU A 228 -14.68 2.92 -11.14
N LYS A 229 -13.89 3.08 -10.08
CA LYS A 229 -12.58 2.40 -9.89
C LYS A 229 -12.62 1.32 -8.82
N ASN A 230 -13.76 1.10 -8.17
CA ASN A 230 -13.89 0.15 -7.09
C ASN A 230 -14.52 -1.16 -7.61
N PRO A 231 -13.79 -2.29 -7.74
CA PRO A 231 -14.37 -3.52 -8.26
C PRO A 231 -15.38 -4.18 -7.30
N LEU A 232 -15.49 -3.67 -6.06
CA LEU A 232 -16.40 -4.15 -5.03
C LEU A 232 -17.71 -3.35 -5.01
N VAL A 233 -17.78 -2.23 -5.73
CA VAL A 233 -18.97 -1.41 -5.90
C VAL A 233 -19.36 -1.47 -7.38
N LYS A 234 -20.65 -1.64 -7.64
CA LYS A 234 -21.23 -1.68 -8.99
C LYS A 234 -22.33 -0.66 -9.04
#